data_AF-A0A2V5RZR3-F1
#
_entry.id   AF-A0A2V5RZR3-F1
#
_cell.length_a   1.000
_cell.length_b   1.000
_cell.length_c   1.000
_cell.angle_alpha   90.00
_cell.angle_beta   90.00
_cell.angle_gamma   90.00
#
_symmetry.space_group_name_H-M   'P 1'
#
loop_
_entity.id
_entity.type
_entity.pdbx_description
1 polymer ?
#
loop_
_entity_poly.entity_id
_entity_poly.type
_entity_poly.pdbx_seq_one_letter_code
_entity_poly.pdbx_strand_id
1 'polypeptide(L)'
;MPMLILAAGGLLTANITLAAGKGGEQDIEQAVGEFYTALNALFTGDVGPMKEVWSHANDVTYMGPGGGFQAGWDQVLKNWEEQAAMKLGGKVEPTEM
;
A
#
# COMPACT_ATOMS: atom_id res chain seq x y z
N MET A 1 -13.50 27.73 45.88
CA MET A 1 -13.12 26.37 46.36
C MET A 1 -14.05 26.01 47.51
N PRO A 2 -14.49 24.74 47.68
CA PRO A 2 -13.90 23.47 47.23
C PRO A 2 -14.76 22.73 46.18
N MET A 3 -14.42 21.61 45.57
CA MET A 3 -13.17 20.91 45.21
C MET A 3 -13.61 19.70 44.36
N LEU A 4 -12.97 19.54 43.19
CA LEU A 4 -12.63 18.30 42.47
C LEU A 4 -13.48 17.01 42.64
N ILE A 5 -14.03 16.52 41.52
CA ILE A 5 -14.09 15.08 41.17
C ILE A 5 -13.70 15.01 39.68
N LEU A 6 -12.42 14.81 39.38
CA LEU A 6 -11.77 13.57 38.95
C LEU A 6 -12.09 13.17 37.50
N ALA A 7 -11.07 13.35 36.64
CA ALA A 7 -11.02 12.85 35.28
C ALA A 7 -10.86 11.33 35.25
N ALA A 8 -11.52 10.68 34.28
CA ALA A 8 -11.10 9.40 33.73
C ALA A 8 -11.38 9.42 32.23
N GLY A 9 -10.48 10.06 31.48
CA GLY A 9 -10.25 9.69 30.09
C GLY A 9 -9.46 8.39 30.06
N GLY A 10 -9.70 7.56 29.04
CA GLY A 10 -8.89 6.36 28.86
C GLY A 10 -9.53 5.32 27.96
N LEU A 11 -9.34 5.52 26.65
CA LEU A 11 -9.23 4.50 25.61
C LEU A 11 -10.22 3.33 25.65
N LEU A 12 -11.21 3.40 24.77
CA LEU A 12 -11.74 2.21 24.10
C LEU A 12 -10.61 1.64 23.22
N THR A 13 -9.74 0.79 23.78
CA THR A 13 -8.92 -0.11 22.96
C THR A 13 -9.86 -1.15 22.38
N ALA A 14 -10.46 -0.83 21.23
CA ALA A 14 -11.02 -1.86 20.37
C ALA A 14 -9.85 -2.77 19.98
N ASN A 15 -9.82 -3.97 20.55
CA ASN A 15 -8.97 -5.06 20.09
C ASN A 15 -9.37 -5.37 18.65
N ILE A 16 -8.73 -4.72 17.68
CA ILE A 16 -8.78 -5.15 16.28
C ILE A 16 -7.89 -6.39 16.20
N THR A 17 -8.42 -7.52 16.68
CA THR A 17 -7.95 -8.82 16.21
C THR A 17 -8.46 -8.93 14.77
N LEU A 18 -7.70 -8.40 13.83
CA LEU A 18 -7.99 -8.57 12.40
C LEU A 18 -7.88 -10.07 12.14
N ALA A 19 -8.98 -10.65 11.65
CA ALA A 19 -9.14 -12.08 11.47
C ALA A 19 -8.11 -12.62 10.46
N ALA A 20 -6.96 -13.09 10.95
CA ALA A 20 -6.11 -13.99 10.20
C ALA A 20 -6.75 -15.40 10.22
N GLY A 21 -7.90 -15.53 9.56
CA GLY A 21 -8.41 -16.83 9.12
C GLY A 21 -7.73 -17.23 7.81
N LYS A 22 -7.79 -18.50 7.40
CA LYS A 22 -7.20 -19.03 6.15
C LYS A 22 -7.47 -18.22 4.87
N GLY A 23 -8.51 -17.37 4.84
CA GLY A 23 -8.72 -16.41 3.75
C GLY A 23 -7.60 -15.37 3.68
N GLY A 24 -7.06 -14.92 4.80
CA GLY A 24 -6.02 -13.88 4.83
C GLY A 24 -4.73 -14.25 4.11
N GLU A 25 -4.25 -15.50 4.21
CA GLU A 25 -3.04 -15.92 3.48
C GLU A 25 -3.27 -15.97 1.97
N GLN A 26 -4.39 -16.56 1.53
CA GLN A 26 -4.75 -16.62 0.11
C GLN A 26 -5.04 -15.24 -0.48
N ASP A 27 -5.69 -14.36 0.29
CA ASP A 27 -5.97 -12.98 -0.11
C ASP A 27 -4.66 -12.17 -0.23
N ILE A 28 -3.69 -12.42 0.65
CA ILE A 28 -2.35 -11.81 0.57
C ILE A 28 -1.61 -12.32 -0.67
N GLU A 29 -1.58 -13.63 -0.90
CA GLU A 29 -0.96 -14.23 -2.10
C GLU A 29 -1.58 -13.65 -3.39
N GLN A 30 -2.90 -13.51 -3.41
CA GLN A 30 -3.62 -12.92 -4.54
C GLN A 30 -3.20 -11.45 -4.73
N ALA A 31 -3.20 -10.63 -3.68
CA ALA A 31 -2.81 -9.22 -3.76
C ALA A 31 -1.35 -9.05 -4.24
N VAL A 32 -0.44 -9.92 -3.80
CA VAL A 32 0.95 -9.95 -4.28
C VAL A 32 1.00 -10.31 -5.77
N GLY A 33 0.24 -11.30 -6.21
CA GLY A 33 0.16 -11.68 -7.63
C GLY A 33 -0.38 -10.57 -8.52
N GLU A 34 -1.40 -9.85 -8.05
CA GLU A 34 -1.96 -8.67 -8.72
C GLU A 34 -0.93 -7.54 -8.82
N PHE A 35 -0.14 -7.29 -7.76
CA PHE A 35 0.94 -6.32 -7.78
C PHE A 35 2.00 -6.64 -8.85
N TYR A 36 2.48 -7.89 -8.95
CA TYR A 36 3.48 -8.24 -9.96
C TYR A 36 2.91 -8.21 -11.39
N THR A 37 1.63 -8.54 -11.56
CA THR A 37 0.94 -8.37 -12.83
C THR A 37 0.90 -6.89 -13.23
N ALA A 38 0.52 -6.01 -12.29
CA ALA A 38 0.49 -4.58 -12.50
C ALA A 38 1.89 -3.98 -12.75
N LEU A 39 2.91 -4.45 -12.04
CA LEU A 39 4.30 -4.00 -12.20
C LEU A 39 4.84 -4.33 -13.60
N ASN A 40 4.50 -5.49 -14.15
CA ASN A 40 4.89 -5.85 -15.50
C ASN A 40 4.17 -5.01 -16.57
N ALA A 41 2.90 -4.64 -16.34
CA ALA A 41 2.20 -3.68 -17.20
C ALA A 41 2.86 -2.29 -17.14
N LEU A 42 3.25 -1.84 -15.94
CA LEU A 42 3.95 -0.58 -15.70
C LEU A 42 5.22 -0.47 -16.55
N PHE A 43 6.01 -1.54 -16.68
CA PHE A 43 7.23 -1.54 -17.49
C PHE A 43 7.00 -1.29 -18.99
N THR A 44 5.78 -1.51 -19.48
CA THR A 44 5.38 -1.16 -20.87
C THR A 44 4.86 0.27 -21.00
N GLY A 45 4.68 0.95 -19.87
CA GLY A 45 4.12 2.29 -19.74
C GLY A 45 2.65 2.35 -19.37
N ASP A 46 2.02 1.21 -19.07
CA ASP A 46 0.64 1.17 -18.57
C ASP A 46 0.60 1.25 -17.05
N VAL A 47 0.28 2.43 -16.52
CA VAL A 47 0.14 2.67 -15.08
C VAL A 47 -1.23 2.26 -14.53
N GLY A 48 -2.23 1.99 -15.38
CA GLY A 48 -3.62 1.74 -14.98
C GLY A 48 -3.74 0.64 -13.91
N PRO A 49 -3.24 -0.57 -14.16
CA PRO A 49 -3.29 -1.66 -13.18
C PRO A 49 -2.61 -1.32 -11.85
N MET A 50 -1.52 -0.55 -11.87
CA MET A 50 -0.81 -0.16 -10.64
C MET A 50 -1.66 0.78 -9.77
N LYS A 51 -2.54 1.58 -10.38
CA LYS A 51 -3.44 2.45 -9.62
C LYS A 51 -4.50 1.68 -8.86
N GLU A 52 -4.99 0.59 -9.43
CA GLU A 52 -6.06 -0.23 -8.85
C GLU A 52 -5.58 -1.05 -7.64
N VAL A 53 -4.34 -1.56 -7.68
CA VAL A 53 -3.80 -2.45 -6.63
C VAL A 53 -3.23 -1.71 -5.42
N TRP A 54 -3.07 -0.37 -5.50
CA TRP A 54 -2.55 0.44 -4.40
C TRP A 54 -3.66 1.05 -3.54
N SER A 55 -3.39 1.16 -2.24
CA SER A 55 -4.23 1.96 -1.33
C SER A 55 -4.18 3.44 -1.71
N HIS A 56 -5.35 4.10 -1.74
CA HIS A 56 -5.47 5.55 -1.95
C HIS A 56 -5.61 6.33 -0.63
N ALA A 57 -5.29 5.70 0.49
CA ALA A 57 -5.33 6.35 1.79
C ALA A 57 -4.26 7.46 1.92
N ASN A 58 -4.51 8.44 2.79
CA ASN A 58 -3.59 9.57 2.99
C ASN A 58 -2.27 9.19 3.69
N ASP A 59 -2.21 7.99 4.26
CA ASP A 59 -1.06 7.45 5.01
C ASP A 59 -0.30 6.36 4.23
N VAL A 60 -0.68 6.08 2.98
CA VAL A 60 0.07 5.15 2.13
C VAL A 60 1.49 5.67 1.91
N THR A 61 2.48 4.77 1.91
CA THR A 61 3.88 5.13 1.69
C THR A 61 4.53 4.24 0.66
N TYR A 62 5.51 4.77 -0.07
CA TYR A 62 6.31 4.02 -1.04
C TYR A 62 7.76 4.47 -1.02
N MET A 63 8.67 3.50 -1.19
CA MET A 63 10.12 3.70 -1.29
C MET A 63 10.65 2.78 -2.39
N GLY A 64 10.61 3.28 -3.63
CA GLY A 64 11.03 2.53 -4.80
C GLY A 64 12.53 2.59 -5.11
N PRO A 65 12.99 1.86 -6.14
CA PRO A 65 14.38 1.90 -6.60
C PRO A 65 14.81 3.26 -7.15
N GLY A 66 13.85 4.12 -7.52
CA GLY A 66 14.11 5.53 -7.89
C GLY A 66 14.52 6.42 -6.71
N GLY A 67 14.45 5.91 -5.48
CA GLY A 67 14.79 6.63 -4.26
C GLY A 67 13.69 7.58 -3.76
N GLY A 68 13.95 8.18 -2.59
CA GLY A 68 12.99 9.06 -1.90
C GLY A 68 12.04 8.32 -0.95
N PHE A 69 11.13 9.10 -0.38
CA PHE A 69 10.05 8.63 0.50
C PHE A 69 8.78 9.36 0.09
N GLN A 70 7.83 8.62 -0.49
CA GLN A 70 6.54 9.17 -0.91
C GLN A 70 5.51 8.86 0.16
N ALA A 71 4.79 9.89 0.62
CA ALA A 71 3.73 9.76 1.61
C ALA A 71 2.42 10.36 1.10
N GLY A 72 1.34 9.61 1.25
CA GLY A 72 0.02 9.91 0.70
C GLY A 72 -0.11 9.55 -0.79
N TRP A 73 -1.34 9.27 -1.20
CA TRP A 73 -1.64 8.74 -2.53
C TRP A 73 -1.11 9.60 -3.67
N ASP A 74 -1.28 10.92 -3.62
CA ASP A 74 -0.84 11.83 -4.69
C ASP A 74 0.67 11.71 -4.98
N GLN A 75 1.50 11.55 -3.94
CA GLN A 75 2.96 11.40 -4.12
C GLN A 75 3.33 10.03 -4.67
N VAL A 76 2.65 8.98 -4.20
CA VAL A 76 2.85 7.60 -4.68
C VAL A 76 2.44 7.47 -6.15
N LEU A 77 1.26 7.98 -6.50
CA LEU A 77 0.74 8.00 -7.86
C LEU A 77 1.69 8.72 -8.81
N LYS A 78 2.14 9.92 -8.44
CA LYS A 78 3.09 10.68 -9.24
C LYS A 78 4.36 9.87 -9.52
N ASN A 79 4.90 9.18 -8.52
CA ASN A 79 6.09 8.35 -8.69
C ASN A 79 5.84 7.18 -9.65
N TRP A 80 4.68 6.51 -9.55
CA TRP A 80 4.32 5.45 -10.49
C TRP A 80 4.13 5.95 -11.92
N GLU A 81 3.54 7.12 -12.13
CA GLU A 81 3.41 7.73 -13.45
C GLU A 81 4.77 8.09 -14.07
N GLU A 82 5.69 8.60 -13.25
CA GLU A 82 7.08 8.85 -13.67
C GLU A 82 7.78 7.55 -14.09
N GLN A 83 7.63 6.46 -13.31
CA GLN A 83 8.19 5.16 -13.65
C GLN A 83 7.57 4.57 -14.94
N ALA A 84 6.26 4.66 -15.10
CA ALA A 84 5.58 4.20 -16.31
C ALA A 84 6.08 4.94 -17.56
N ALA A 85 6.28 6.26 -17.46
CA ALA A 85 6.78 7.07 -18.56
C ALA A 85 8.18 6.64 -19.07
N MET A 86 8.98 6.00 -18.21
CA MET A 86 10.31 5.49 -18.58
C MET A 86 10.26 4.28 -19.50
N LYS A 87 9.15 3.52 -19.53
CA LYS A 87 8.99 2.31 -20.36
C LYS A 87 10.19 1.36 -20.25
N LEU A 88 10.54 1.03 -19.01
CA LEU A 88 11.77 0.30 -18.66
C LEU A 88 11.90 -1.06 -19.37
N GLY A 89 10.78 -1.64 -19.81
CA GLY A 89 10.74 -2.98 -20.39
C GLY A 89 11.12 -4.05 -19.38
N GLY A 90 11.37 -5.27 -19.87
CA GLY A 90 11.67 -6.41 -19.02
C GLY A 90 10.44 -7.01 -18.33
N LYS A 91 10.69 -7.94 -17.42
CA LYS A 91 9.68 -8.65 -16.64
C LYS A 91 10.25 -9.06 -15.28
N VAL A 92 9.43 -8.97 -14.24
CA VAL A 92 9.74 -9.46 -12.89
C VAL A 92 8.69 -10.49 -12.49
N GLU A 93 9.14 -11.61 -11.93
CA GLU A 93 8.28 -12.66 -11.38
C GLU A 93 8.76 -13.00 -9.97
N PRO A 94 7.86 -13.12 -8.99
CA PRO A 94 8.22 -13.60 -7.65
C PRO A 94 8.62 -15.08 -7.73
N THR A 95 9.71 -15.44 -7.06
CA THR A 95 10.12 -16.85 -6.91
C THR A 95 9.44 -17.54 -5.74
N GLU A 96 8.91 -16.75 -4.81
CA GLU A 96 8.23 -17.18 -3.58
C GLU A 96 6.99 -16.30 -3.41
N MET A 97 5.90 -16.91 -2.96
CA MET A 97 4.64 -16.24 -2.62
C MET A 97 4.44 -16.26 -1.12
#